data_AF-A0A6N9J400-F1
#
_entry.id   AF-A0A6N9J400-F1
#
_cell.length_a   1.000
_cell.length_b   1.000
_cell.length_c   1.000
_cell.angle_alpha   90.00
_cell.angle_beta   90.00
_cell.angle_gamma   90.00
#
_symmetry.space_group_name_H-M   'P 1'
#
loop_
_entity.id
_entity.type
_entity.pdbx_description
1 polymer ?
#
loop_
_entity_poly.entity_id
_entity_poly.type
_entity_poly.pdbx_seq_one_letter_code
_entity_poly.pdbx_strand_id
1 'polypeptide(L)' 'MTKFRSEKTHLIKGWKAKLRLGFTELNGKTILNWKKHEGPLRVQKPFYPERNGTCHVYLLHPPGGVVGGDRLEVQV' A
#
# COMPACT_ATOMS: atom_id res chain seq x y z
N MET A 1 -31.42 -40.66 -1.74
CA MET A 1 -30.01 -40.36 -2.07
C MET A 1 -29.89 -38.88 -2.40
N THR A 2 -29.67 -38.04 -1.39
CA THR A 2 -29.49 -36.59 -1.57
C THR A 2 -28.01 -36.29 -1.39
N LYS A 3 -27.32 -35.91 -2.48
CA LYS A 3 -25.92 -35.48 -2.41
C LYS A 3 -25.88 -34.10 -1.74
N PHE A 4 -25.44 -34.04 -0.49
CA PHE A 4 -25.01 -32.81 0.15
C PHE A 4 -23.76 -32.31 -0.59
N ARG A 5 -23.93 -31.24 -1.37
CA ARG A 5 -22.84 -30.57 -2.06
C ARG A 5 -22.14 -29.70 -1.02
N SER A 6 -20.95 -30.12 -0.58
CA SER A 6 -20.09 -29.33 0.29
C SER A 6 -19.79 -28.01 -0.41
N GLU A 7 -20.35 -26.91 0.12
CA GLU A 7 -19.96 -25.56 -0.26
C GLU A 7 -18.50 -25.35 0.18
N LYS A 8 -17.57 -25.50 -0.77
CA LYS A 8 -16.19 -25.09 -0.57
C LYS A 8 -16.16 -23.56 -0.55
N THR A 9 -16.15 -22.95 0.64
CA THR A 9 -15.80 -21.55 0.79
C THR A 9 -14.39 -21.36 0.26
N HIS A 10 -14.24 -20.79 -0.93
CA HIS A 10 -12.93 -20.40 -1.43
C HIS A 10 -12.39 -19.32 -0.49
N LEU A 11 -11.42 -19.69 0.35
CA LEU A 11 -10.64 -18.74 1.11
C LEU A 11 -9.83 -17.91 0.12
N ILE A 12 -10.35 -16.74 -0.27
CA ILE A 12 -9.65 -15.83 -1.18
C ILE A 12 -8.39 -15.36 -0.45
N LYS A 13 -7.24 -15.92 -0.85
CA LYS A 13 -5.95 -15.62 -0.24
C LYS A 13 -5.40 -14.35 -0.90
N GLY A 14 -5.74 -13.20 -0.33
CA GLY A 14 -5.22 -11.92 -0.79
C GLY A 14 -3.76 -11.66 -0.39
N TRP A 15 -3.19 -10.62 -0.97
CA TRP A 15 -1.84 -10.14 -0.71
C TRP A 15 -1.70 -9.60 0.70
N LYS A 16 -0.57 -9.89 1.33
CA LYS A 16 -0.16 -9.22 2.57
C LYS A 16 0.95 -8.25 2.25
N ALA A 17 0.75 -6.99 2.61
CA ALA A 17 1.76 -5.96 2.39
C ALA A 17 1.86 -5.01 3.58
N LYS A 18 3.08 -4.54 3.84
CA LYS A 18 3.35 -3.48 4.81
C LYS A 18 4.17 -2.40 4.14
N LEU A 19 3.88 -1.16 4.46
CA LEU A 19 4.64 -0.02 4.00
C LEU A 19 4.85 0.94 5.16
N ARG A 20 6.12 1.25 5.44
CA ARG A 20 6.51 2.25 6.42
C ARG A 20 7.27 3.35 5.71
N LEU A 21 6.84 4.59 5.93
CA LEU A 21 7.40 5.78 5.33
C LEU A 21 7.90 6.68 6.46
N GLY A 22 9.01 7.36 6.25
CA GLY A 22 9.48 8.40 7.16
C GLY A 22 9.72 9.69 6.41
N PHE A 23 9.04 10.74 6.82
CA PHE A 23 9.16 12.06 6.24
C PHE A 23 9.91 13.01 7.19
N THR A 24 10.67 13.94 6.62
CA THR A 24 11.34 15.01 7.39
C THR A 24 11.27 16.32 6.62
N GLU A 25 11.32 17.44 7.31
CA GLU A 25 11.52 18.74 6.67
C GLU A 25 13.00 18.92 6.28
N LEU A 26 13.24 19.46 5.09
CA LEU A 26 14.55 19.82 4.56
C LEU A 26 14.40 21.02 3.62
N ASN A 27 15.06 22.13 3.96
CA ASN A 27 15.10 23.35 3.13
C ASN A 27 13.70 23.87 2.74
N GLY A 28 12.76 23.88 3.69
CA GLY A 28 11.39 24.35 3.44
C GLY A 28 10.55 23.38 2.60
N LYS A 29 10.96 22.12 2.47
CA LYS A 29 10.18 21.05 1.84
C LYS A 29 10.13 19.82 2.72
N THR A 30 8.99 19.14 2.78
CA THR A 30 8.96 17.79 3.36
C THR A 30 9.59 16.81 2.36
N ILE A 31 10.45 15.90 2.76
CA ILE A 31 11.02 14.86 1.89
C ILE A 31 10.70 13.47 2.43
N LEU A 32 10.59 12.48 1.56
CA LEU A 32 10.59 11.07 1.97
C LEU A 32 12.03 10.64 2.29
N ASN A 33 12.40 10.70 3.58
CA ASN A 33 13.75 10.40 4.05
C ASN A 33 14.08 8.91 3.95
N TRP A 34 13.12 8.05 4.29
CA TRP A 34 13.29 6.61 4.18
C TRP A 34 11.96 5.91 3.89
N LYS A 35 12.06 4.70 3.34
CA LYS A 35 10.92 3.80 3.13
C LYS A 35 11.32 2.35 3.37
N LYS A 36 10.43 1.57 4.00
CA LYS A 36 10.54 0.12 4.13
C LYS A 36 9.24 -0.52 3.65
N HIS A 37 9.33 -1.59 2.88
CA HIS A 37 8.17 -2.29 2.38
C HIS A 37 8.30 -3.81 2.53
N GLU A 38 7.17 -4.48 2.66
CA GLU A 38 7.00 -5.92 2.60
C GLU A 38 5.80 -6.23 1.70
N GLY A 39 5.87 -7.31 0.92
CA GLY A 39 4.83 -7.62 -0.07
C GLY A 39 4.82 -6.63 -1.24
N PRO A 40 3.70 -6.49 -1.98
CA PRO A 40 3.64 -5.70 -3.22
C PRO A 40 3.42 -4.18 -3.04
N LEU A 41 3.07 -3.68 -1.85
CA LEU A 41 2.70 -2.26 -1.67
C LEU A 41 3.93 -1.33 -1.75
N ARG A 42 3.86 -0.27 -2.55
CA ARG A 42 4.97 0.67 -2.83
C ARG A 42 4.49 2.12 -2.84
N VAL A 43 5.44 3.06 -2.89
CA VAL A 43 5.20 4.46 -3.27
C VAL A 43 5.96 4.80 -4.54
N GLN A 44 5.36 5.67 -5.36
CA GLN A 44 6.09 6.35 -6.43
C GLN A 44 7.11 7.35 -5.86
N LYS A 45 7.99 7.84 -6.73
CA LYS A 45 8.90 8.94 -6.38
C LYS A 45 8.07 10.13 -5.88
N PRO A 46 8.45 10.76 -4.75
CA PRO A 46 7.78 11.96 -4.28
C PRO A 46 7.75 13.07 -5.32
N PHE A 47 6.67 13.84 -5.32
CA PHE A 47 6.47 15.02 -6.17
C PHE A 47 5.84 16.17 -5.36
N TYR A 48 5.93 17.39 -5.89
CA TYR A 48 5.67 18.63 -5.16
C TYR A 48 4.81 19.59 -6.00
N PRO A 49 3.50 19.34 -6.11
CA PRO A 49 2.60 20.19 -6.87
C PRO A 49 2.34 21.54 -6.18
N GLU A 50 2.39 21.57 -4.85
CA GLU A 50 2.16 22.74 -4.02
C GLU A 50 3.42 23.60 -3.87
N ARG A 51 3.25 24.92 -3.86
CA ARG A 51 4.38 25.87 -3.70
C ARG A 51 4.99 25.88 -2.30
N ASN A 52 4.25 25.40 -1.29
CA ASN A 52 4.67 25.41 0.12
C ASN A 52 5.61 24.25 0.50
N GLY A 53 6.06 23.45 -0.47
CA GLY A 53 6.98 22.33 -0.21
C GLY A 53 6.31 21.07 0.36
N THR A 54 4.98 20.97 0.30
CA THR A 54 4.26 19.75 0.68
C THR A 54 4.67 18.57 -0.20
N CYS A 55 5.02 17.46 0.43
CA CYS A 55 5.39 16.22 -0.25
C CYS A 55 4.16 15.41 -0.60
N HIS A 56 4.00 15.04 -1.87
CA HIS A 56 2.96 14.13 -2.33
C HIS A 56 3.59 12.81 -2.78
N VAL A 57 2.95 11.70 -2.45
CA VAL A 57 3.31 10.35 -2.93
C VAL A 57 2.06 9.61 -3.35
N TYR A 58 2.18 8.80 -4.39
CA TYR A 58 1.14 7.83 -4.74
C TYR A 58 1.47 6.47 -4.15
N LEU A 59 0.52 5.89 -3.42
CA LEU A 59 0.55 4.49 -3.04
C LEU A 59 0.20 3.63 -4.25
N LEU A 60 1.04 2.63 -4.51
CA LEU A 60 0.85 1.67 -5.58
C LEU A 60 0.67 0.29 -4.97
N HIS A 61 -0.41 -0.37 -5.38
CA HIS A 61 -0.62 -1.80 -5.17
C HIS A 61 -0.63 -2.47 -6.55
N PRO A 62 0.55 -2.88 -7.07
CA PRO A 62 0.72 -3.41 -8.42
C PRO A 62 -0.15 -4.60 -8.83
N PRO A 63 -0.69 -5.44 -7.93
CA PRO A 63 -1.60 -6.54 -8.29
C PRO A 63 -2.96 -6.07 -8.82
N GLY A 64 -3.02 -5.31 -9.91
CA GLY A 64 -4.24 -5.02 -10.67
C GLY A 64 -5.36 -4.27 -9.92
N GLY A 65 -5.17 -3.95 -8.64
CA GLY A 65 -6.18 -3.38 -7.75
C GLY A 65 -6.18 -4.05 -6.39
N VAL A 66 -7.01 -3.55 -5.47
CA VAL A 66 -7.22 -4.16 -4.16
C VAL A 66 -8.41 -5.10 -4.26
N VAL A 67 -8.23 -6.37 -3.90
CA VAL A 67 -9.29 -7.38 -3.95
C VAL A 67 -9.67 -7.86 -2.55
N GLY A 68 -10.85 -8.49 -2.44
CA GLY A 68 -11.29 -9.10 -1.19
C GLY A 68 -10.25 -10.10 -0.65
N GLY A 69 -9.76 -9.86 0.56
CA GLY A 69 -8.76 -10.71 1.23
C GLY A 69 -7.37 -10.07 1.36
N ASP A 70 -7.09 -8.97 0.66
CA ASP A 70 -5.82 -8.24 0.82
C ASP A 70 -5.71 -7.65 2.23
N ARG A 71 -4.51 -7.70 2.81
CA ARG A 71 -4.15 -7.10 4.10
C ARG A 71 -3.01 -6.13 3.88
N LEU A 72 -3.35 -4.84 3.86
CA LEU A 72 -2.41 -3.76 3.58
C LEU A 72 -2.26 -2.90 4.84
N GLU A 73 -1.02 -2.78 5.34
CA GLU A 73 -0.68 -1.94 6.50
C GLU A 73 0.20 -0.78 6.04
N VAL A 74 -0.16 0.44 6.42
CA VAL A 74 0.61 1.65 6.11
C VAL A 74 0.91 2.41 7.39
N GLN A 75 2.17 2.78 7.58
CA GLN A 75 2.64 3.63 8.68
C GLN A 75 3.45 4.79 8.11
N VAL A 76 3.24 5.99 8.67
CA VAL A 76 3.87 7.25 8.26
C VAL A 76 4.47 7.93 9.48
#